data_AF-A0AAE6RGF4-F1
#
_entry.id   AF-A0AAE6RGF4-F1
#
_cell.length_a   1.000
_cell.length_b   1.000
_cell.length_c   1.000
_cell.angle_alpha   90.00
_cell.angle_beta   90.00
_cell.angle_gamma   90.00
#
_symmetry.space_group_name_H-M   'P 1'
#
loop_
_entity.id
_entity.type
_entity.pdbx_description
1 polymer ?
#
loop_
_entity_poly.entity_id
_entity_poly.type
_entity_poly.pdbx_seq_one_letter_code
_entity_poly.pdbx_strand_id
1 'polypeptide(L)'
;MIKRNLLVIGLAVMLSACGFQLRGTGSTELSVKEMDVSARNAYGPTVVQLREVLERSGVNVHAGAPYRLVLTNEQERERAGHLQQW
;
A
#
# COMPACT_ATOMS: atom_id res chain seq x y z
N MET A 1 -9.63 4.98 -46.17
CA MET A 1 -9.27 4.21 -44.96
C MET A 1 -8.78 5.06 -43.78
N ILE A 2 -8.36 6.32 -44.01
CA ILE A 2 -7.87 7.22 -42.95
C ILE A 2 -8.92 7.56 -41.86
N LYS A 3 -10.20 7.69 -42.24
CA LYS A 3 -11.31 8.04 -41.31
C LYS A 3 -11.56 6.95 -40.25
N ARG A 4 -11.33 5.68 -40.61
CA ARG A 4 -11.55 4.53 -39.70
C ARG A 4 -10.39 4.39 -38.71
N ASN A 5 -9.15 4.66 -39.14
CA ASN A 5 -7.99 4.69 -38.25
C ASN A 5 -8.04 5.88 -37.27
N LEU A 6 -8.56 7.03 -37.68
CA LEU A 6 -8.73 8.21 -36.81
C LEU A 6 -9.66 7.91 -35.62
N LEU A 7 -10.73 7.14 -35.88
CA LEU A 7 -11.67 6.73 -34.84
C LEU A 7 -11.06 5.70 -33.88
N VAL A 8 -10.22 4.79 -34.38
CA VAL A 8 -9.50 3.79 -33.57
C VAL A 8 -8.44 4.44 -32.68
N ILE A 9 -7.70 5.43 -33.19
CA ILE A 9 -6.70 6.18 -32.40
C ILE A 9 -7.38 6.99 -31.30
N GLY A 10 -8.52 7.64 -31.59
CA GLY A 10 -9.29 8.37 -30.58
C GLY A 10 -9.81 7.47 -29.45
N LEU A 11 -10.30 6.28 -29.79
CA LEU A 11 -10.74 5.29 -28.80
C LEU A 11 -9.58 4.77 -27.94
N ALA A 12 -8.43 4.49 -28.57
CA ALA A 12 -7.24 4.00 -27.86
C ALA A 12 -6.68 5.04 -26.87
N VAL A 13 -6.72 6.33 -27.22
CA VAL A 13 -6.30 7.43 -26.32
C VAL A 13 -7.29 7.62 -25.17
N MET A 14 -8.60 7.52 -25.40
CA MET A 14 -9.59 7.55 -24.31
C MET A 14 -9.42 6.39 -23.33
N LEU A 15 -9.08 5.18 -23.83
CA LEU A 15 -8.84 4.01 -22.99
C LEU A 15 -7.50 4.09 -22.25
N SER A 16 -6.44 4.68 -22.84
CA SER A 16 -5.17 4.93 -22.13
C SER A 16 -5.23 6.15 -21.20
N ALA A 17 -6.21 7.03 -21.38
CA ALA A 17 -6.49 8.15 -20.49
C ALA A 17 -7.16 7.72 -19.18
N CYS A 18 -7.60 6.46 -19.06
CA CYS A 18 -7.75 5.79 -17.77
C CYS A 18 -6.38 5.55 -17.12
N GLY A 19 -5.61 6.62 -16.90
CA GLY A 19 -5.15 7.07 -15.60
C GLY A 19 -4.53 6.08 -14.62
N PHE A 20 -4.19 4.86 -15.02
CA PHE A 20 -3.22 4.04 -14.32
C PHE A 20 -1.85 4.69 -14.52
N GLN A 21 -1.69 5.87 -13.91
CA GLN A 21 -0.38 6.31 -13.48
C GLN A 21 0.10 5.17 -12.60
N LEU A 22 1.09 4.43 -13.10
CA LEU A 22 2.00 3.66 -12.27
C LEU A 22 2.34 4.61 -11.13
N ARG A 23 1.76 4.39 -9.95
CA ARG A 23 2.08 5.17 -8.76
C ARG A 23 3.60 5.15 -8.69
N GLY A 24 4.15 6.34 -8.92
CA GLY A 24 5.48 6.51 -9.45
C GLY A 24 6.50 5.68 -8.68
N THR A 25 7.45 5.17 -9.44
CA THR A 25 8.75 4.65 -9.05
C THR A 25 9.64 5.67 -8.31
N GLY A 26 9.07 6.75 -7.77
CA GLY A 26 9.67 7.57 -6.75
C GLY A 26 9.18 7.01 -5.43
N SER A 27 10.11 6.45 -4.65
CA SER A 27 9.96 6.14 -3.22
C SER A 27 8.77 6.86 -2.62
N THR A 28 7.82 6.12 -2.04
CA THR A 28 6.85 6.73 -1.12
C THR A 28 7.67 7.53 -0.13
N GLU A 29 7.86 8.83 -0.36
CA GLU A 29 8.56 9.71 0.55
C GLU A 29 7.56 9.89 1.69
N LEU A 30 7.49 8.88 2.55
CA LEU A 30 6.98 9.06 3.88
C LEU A 30 7.79 10.22 4.43
N SER A 31 7.13 11.35 4.65
CA SER A 31 7.73 12.55 5.25
C SER A 31 8.40 12.23 6.60
N VAL A 32 8.08 11.08 7.18
CA VAL A 32 8.65 10.50 8.39
C VAL A 32 9.77 9.53 8.00
N LYS A 33 11.02 10.00 8.03
CA LYS A 33 12.22 9.18 7.78
C LYS A 33 12.61 8.28 8.96
N GLU A 34 12.04 8.53 10.14
CA GLU A 34 12.39 7.84 11.38
C GLU A 34 11.13 7.55 12.20
N MET A 35 10.88 6.29 12.57
CA MET A 35 9.71 5.89 13.35
C MET A 35 10.02 4.72 14.29
N ASP A 36 9.56 4.78 15.53
CA ASP A 36 9.66 3.71 16.53
C ASP A 36 8.40 2.84 16.42
N VAL A 37 8.55 1.55 16.10
CA VAL A 37 7.42 0.61 16.04
C VAL A 37 7.47 -0.25 17.29
N SER A 38 6.48 -0.06 18.16
CA SER A 38 6.28 -0.88 19.36
C SER A 38 4.96 -1.61 19.23
N ALA A 39 4.87 -2.81 19.77
CA ALA A 39 3.64 -3.57 19.78
C ALA A 39 3.55 -4.34 21.08
N ARG A 40 2.32 -4.61 21.52
CA ARG A 40 2.09 -5.53 22.64
C ARG A 40 2.69 -6.90 22.35
N ASN A 41 2.63 -7.32 21.09
CA ASN A 41 3.31 -8.50 20.56
C ASN A 41 4.54 -8.07 19.73
N ALA A 42 5.64 -7.71 20.38
CA ALA A 42 6.83 -7.14 19.74
C ALA A 42 7.45 -8.02 18.63
N TYR A 43 7.16 -9.33 18.62
CA TYR A 43 7.65 -10.28 17.63
C TYR A 43 6.51 -10.92 16.80
N GLY A 44 5.30 -10.35 16.87
CA GLY A 44 4.17 -10.82 16.10
C GLY A 44 4.40 -10.68 14.60
N PRO A 45 3.84 -11.58 13.77
CA PRO A 45 4.05 -11.57 12.33
C PRO A 45 3.64 -10.23 11.69
N THR A 46 2.59 -9.58 12.21
CA THR A 46 2.13 -8.26 11.76
C THR A 46 3.17 -7.16 11.97
N VAL A 47 3.91 -7.20 13.08
CA VAL A 47 4.92 -6.19 13.42
C VAL A 47 6.16 -6.36 12.56
N VAL A 48 6.57 -7.61 12.34
CA VAL A 48 7.71 -7.95 11.46
C VAL A 48 7.42 -7.48 10.03
N GLN A 49 6.24 -7.80 9.49
CA GLN A 49 5.83 -7.36 8.16
C GLN A 49 5.73 -5.83 8.05
N LEU A 50 5.19 -5.17 9.09
CA LEU A 50 5.10 -3.71 9.11
C LEU A 50 6.49 -3.06 9.10
N ARG A 51 7.43 -3.57 9.91
CA ARG A 51 8.81 -3.10 9.91
C ARG A 51 9.47 -3.29 8.54
N GLU A 52 9.29 -4.45 7.92
CA GLU A 52 9.86 -4.74 6.60
C GLU A 52 9.29 -3.80 5.50
N VAL A 53 7.99 -3.51 5.52
CA VAL A 53 7.37 -2.57 4.57
C VAL A 53 7.86 -1.13 4.80
N LEU A 54 8.01 -0.73 6.06
CA LEU A 54 8.55 0.59 6.42
C LEU A 54 10.01 0.75 5.97
N GLU A 55 10.85 -0.26 6.21
CA GLU A 55 12.25 -0.30 5.76
C GLU A 55 12.35 -0.27 4.24
N ARG A 56 11.52 -1.05 3.53
CA ARG A 56 11.43 -1.03 2.06
C ARG A 56 10.97 0.32 1.50
N SER A 57 10.22 1.09 2.30
CA SER A 57 9.77 2.44 1.95
C SER A 57 10.79 3.52 2.32
N GLY A 58 11.93 3.16 2.91
CA GLY A 58 13.01 4.09 3.27
C GLY A 58 12.86 4.75 4.65
N VAL A 59 12.02 4.18 5.54
CA VAL A 59 11.86 4.65 6.92
C VAL A 59 12.79 3.85 7.84
N ASN A 60 13.63 4.54 8.61
CA ASN A 60 14.53 3.91 9.56
C ASN A 60 13.79 3.62 10.88
N VAL A 61 13.60 2.34 11.20
CA VAL A 61 12.91 1.90 12.42
C VAL A 61 13.92 1.70 13.56
N HIS A 62 13.95 2.63 14.52
CA HIS A 62 14.86 2.54 15.66
C HIS A 62 14.23 3.07 16.96
N ALA A 63 14.69 2.53 18.08
CA ALA A 63 14.30 2.98 19.42
C ALA A 63 14.94 4.35 19.69
N GLY A 64 14.16 5.43 19.57
CA GLY A 64 14.64 6.81 19.71
C GLY A 64 14.05 7.79 18.69
N ALA A 65 13.29 7.30 17.71
CA ALA A 65 12.63 8.13 16.73
C ALA A 65 11.59 9.10 17.36
N PRO A 66 11.35 10.28 16.76
CA PRO A 66 10.42 11.28 17.29
C PRO A 66 8.95 10.83 17.30
N TYR A 67 8.61 9.87 16.42
CA TYR A 67 7.25 9.34 16.31
C TYR A 67 7.23 7.85 16.68
N ARG A 68 6.29 7.45 17.53
CA ARG A 68 6.08 6.06 17.93
C ARG A 68 4.72 5.54 17.48
N LEU A 69 4.72 4.44 16.73
CA LEU A 69 3.53 3.70 16.37
C LEU A 69 3.40 2.50 17.31
N VAL A 70 2.33 2.48 18.11
CA VAL A 70 2.07 1.42 19.09
C VAL A 70 0.90 0.54 18.65
N LEU A 71 1.16 -0.72 18.31
CA LEU A 71 0.11 -1.71 18.10
C LEU A 71 -0.37 -2.24 19.45
N THR A 72 -1.51 -1.72 19.90
CA THR A 72 -2.08 -2.03 21.22
C THR A 72 -2.93 -3.30 21.22
N ASN A 73 -3.66 -3.56 20.13
CA ASN A 73 -4.56 -4.69 20.02
C ASN A 73 -4.61 -5.20 18.57
N GLU A 74 -4.21 -6.46 18.37
CA GLU A 74 -4.37 -7.21 17.12
C GLU A 74 -5.59 -8.14 17.27
N GLN A 75 -6.53 -8.06 16.31
CA GLN A 75 -7.77 -8.82 16.33
C GLN A 75 -7.97 -9.48 14.97
N GLU A 76 -7.81 -10.79 14.93
CA GLU A 76 -8.14 -11.59 13.76
C GLU A 76 -9.61 -12.03 13.86
N ARG A 77 -10.43 -11.60 12.91
CA ARG A 77 -11.86 -11.96 12.84
C ARG A 77 -12.10 -12.81 11.61
N GLU A 78 -12.15 -14.11 11.80
CA GLU A 78 -12.64 -15.03 10.78
C GLU A 78 -14.17 -15.05 10.82
N ARG A 79 -14.79 -14.87 9.66
CA ARG A 79 -16.23 -15.10 9.49
C ARG A 79 -16.40 -16.04 8.31
N ALA A 80 -17.11 -17.14 8.51
CA ALA A 80 -17.46 -18.03 7.41
C ALA A 80 -18.34 -17.27 6.41
N GLY A 81 -17.85 -17.13 5.17
CA GLY A 81 -18.62 -16.57 4.08
C GLY A 81 -19.74 -17.55 3.70
N HIS A 82 -20.97 -17.28 4.11
CA HIS A 82 -22.12 -18.03 3.63
C HIS A 82 -22.48 -17.51 2.23
N LEU A 83 -22.34 -18.35 1.21
CA LEU A 83 -22.96 -18.12 -0.10
C LEU A 83 -24.46 -18.29 0.07
N GLN A 84 -25.17 -17.18 0.25
CA GLN A 84 -26.62 -17.17 0.12
C GLN A 84 -26.95 -17.39 -1.35
N GLN A 85 -27.19 -18.67 -1.66
CA GLN A 85 -27.67 -19.18 -2.94
C GLN A 85 -29.00 -18.48 -3.26
N TRP A 86 -28.99 -17.66 -4.32
CA TRP A 86 -30.18 -17.11 -4.97
C TRP A 86 -30.88 -18.20 -5.78
#